data_AF-A0A6J4P7M0-F1
#
_entry.id   AF-A0A6J4P7M0-F1
#
_cell.length_a   1.000
_cell.length_b   1.000
_cell.length_c   1.000
_cell.angle_alpha   90.00
_cell.angle_beta   90.00
_cell.angle_gamma   90.00
#
_symmetry.space_group_name_H-M   'P 1'
#
loop_
_entity.id
_entity.type
_entity.pdbx_description
1 polymer ?
#
loop_
_entity_poly.entity_id
_entity_poly.type
_entity_poly.pdbx_seq_one_letter_code
_entity_poly.pdbx_strand_id
1 'polypeptide(L)'
;MDYENMSRKELMQLRANIDKAIASVGDRDRRNALRAAEEAAREHGFSLNELTPLAGAAQGRGRGRRAGGAAAGPANAPRYRNPENPEQTWSGRGRRPRWVHEAEAAGRSLADMEIG
;
A
#
# COMPACT_ATOMS: atom_id res chain seq x y z
N MET A 1 28.09 25.66 24.21
CA MET A 1 27.56 24.84 25.31
C MET A 1 28.74 24.18 25.97
N ASP A 2 28.83 24.25 27.28
CA ASP A 2 29.90 23.60 28.05
C ASP A 2 29.39 22.23 28.51
N TYR A 3 29.98 21.17 27.97
CA TYR A 3 29.57 19.79 28.25
C TYR A 3 30.38 19.16 29.39
N GLU A 4 31.53 19.74 29.76
CA GLU A 4 32.45 19.18 30.75
C GLU A 4 31.96 19.45 32.18
N ASN A 5 31.23 20.55 32.37
CA ASN A 5 30.64 20.93 33.66
C ASN A 5 29.20 20.42 33.86
N MET A 6 28.62 19.69 32.90
CA MET A 6 27.28 19.11 33.04
C MET A 6 27.32 17.81 33.85
N SER A 7 26.35 17.62 34.73
CA SER A 7 26.18 16.35 35.43
C SER A 7 25.83 15.22 34.44
N ARG A 8 26.15 13.98 34.79
CA ARG A 8 25.77 12.78 33.99
C ARG A 8 24.28 12.75 33.65
N LYS A 9 23.42 13.20 34.57
CA LYS A 9 21.97 13.27 34.36
C LYS A 9 21.60 14.30 33.29
N GLU A 10 22.22 15.46 33.30
CA GLU A 10 22.01 16.52 32.31
C GLU A 10 22.51 16.10 30.93
N LEU A 11 23.67 15.45 30.85
CA LEU A 11 24.19 14.89 29.60
C LEU A 11 23.26 13.81 29.02
N MET A 12 22.71 12.93 29.85
CA MET A 12 21.71 11.95 29.42
C MET A 12 20.41 12.61 28.93
N GLN A 13 19.95 13.65 29.62
CA GLN A 13 18.76 14.40 29.22
C GLN A 13 18.99 15.12 27.87
N LEU A 14 20.16 15.73 27.69
CA LEU A 14 20.55 16.38 26.45
C LEU A 14 20.57 15.38 25.29
N ARG A 15 21.15 14.19 25.48
CA ARG A 15 21.13 13.12 24.48
C ARG A 15 19.69 12.75 24.08
N ALA A 16 18.81 12.53 25.05
CA ALA A 16 17.41 12.21 24.76
C ALA A 16 16.69 13.32 23.99
N ASN A 17 17.01 14.59 24.29
CA ASN A 17 16.46 15.73 23.57
C ASN A 17 17.00 15.84 22.13
N ILE A 18 18.30 15.55 21.94
CA ILE A 18 18.91 15.47 20.60
C ILE A 18 18.27 14.36 19.79
N ASP A 19 18.10 13.17 20.35
CA ASP A 19 17.47 12.03 19.67
C ASP A 19 16.03 12.38 19.21
N LYS A 20 15.25 13.05 20.08
CA LYS A 20 13.92 13.56 19.72
C LYS A 20 13.97 14.62 18.62
N ALA A 21 14.94 15.54 18.68
CA ALA A 21 15.11 16.57 17.66
C ALA A 21 15.45 15.96 16.30
N ILE A 22 16.36 14.97 16.27
CA ILE A 22 16.72 14.22 15.05
C ILE A 22 15.49 13.54 14.46
N ALA A 23 14.71 12.84 15.29
CA ALA A 23 13.48 12.18 14.83
C ALA A 23 12.47 13.20 14.26
N SER A 24 12.29 14.33 14.93
CA SER A 24 11.38 15.40 14.49
C SER A 24 11.80 16.03 13.15
N VAL A 25 13.11 16.22 12.95
CA VAL A 25 13.67 16.69 11.67
C VAL A 25 13.42 15.65 10.58
N GLY A 26 13.70 14.37 10.84
CA GLY A 26 13.43 13.30 9.88
C GLY A 26 11.96 13.22 9.46
N ASP A 27 11.03 13.42 10.39
CA ASP A 27 9.58 13.47 10.08
C ASP A 27 9.21 14.72 9.29
N ARG A 28 9.86 15.86 9.53
CA ARG A 28 9.66 17.08 8.74
C ARG A 28 10.18 16.89 7.32
N ASP A 29 11.36 16.30 7.16
CA ASP A 29 11.98 16.04 5.86
C ASP A 29 11.13 15.06 5.04
N ARG A 30 10.63 13.98 5.68
CA ARG A 30 9.70 13.04 5.02
C ARG A 30 8.43 13.73 4.53
N ARG A 31 7.83 14.61 5.34
CA ARG A 31 6.65 15.38 4.95
C ARG A 31 6.94 16.35 3.81
N ASN A 32 8.08 17.03 3.84
CA ASN A 32 8.52 17.90 2.76
C ASN A 32 8.72 17.12 1.46
N ALA A 33 9.35 15.94 1.52
CA ALA A 33 9.53 15.06 0.38
C ALA A 33 8.19 14.57 -0.20
N LEU A 34 7.23 14.20 0.66
CA LEU A 34 5.88 13.81 0.23
C LEU A 34 5.19 14.95 -0.53
N ARG A 35 5.22 16.17 0.02
CA ARG A 35 4.63 17.35 -0.62
C ARG A 35 5.28 17.65 -1.97
N ALA A 36 6.61 17.59 -2.04
CA ALA A 36 7.33 17.79 -3.29
C ALA A 36 6.95 16.74 -4.35
N ALA A 37 6.80 15.48 -3.95
CA ALA A 37 6.36 14.41 -4.86
C ALA A 37 4.91 14.62 -5.34
N GLU A 38 4.02 15.10 -4.46
CA GLU A 38 2.63 15.41 -4.81
C GLU A 38 2.54 16.61 -5.75
N GLU A 39 3.30 17.67 -5.50
CA GLU A 39 3.38 18.84 -6.37
C GLU A 39 3.88 18.45 -7.77
N ALA A 40 4.97 17.66 -7.84
CA ALA A 40 5.49 17.15 -9.10
C ALA A 40 4.48 16.27 -9.85
N ALA A 41 3.75 15.39 -9.15
CA ALA A 41 2.68 14.61 -9.77
C ALA A 41 1.60 15.52 -10.37
N ARG A 42 1.19 16.54 -9.62
CA ARG A 42 0.13 17.48 -10.00
C ARG A 42 0.52 18.34 -11.19
N GLU A 43 1.78 18.75 -11.31
CA GLU A 43 2.30 19.45 -12.49
C GLU A 43 2.07 18.67 -13.79
N HIS A 44 2.07 17.35 -13.71
CA HIS A 44 1.80 16.45 -14.83
C HIS A 44 0.34 16.00 -14.92
N GLY A 45 -0.55 16.55 -14.09
CA GLY A 45 -1.98 16.23 -14.09
C GLY A 45 -2.34 14.91 -13.39
N PHE A 46 -1.44 14.38 -12.55
CA PHE A 46 -1.66 13.16 -11.78
C PHE A 46 -1.70 13.45 -10.28
N SER A 47 -2.36 12.57 -9.52
CA SER A 47 -2.19 12.51 -8.07
C SER A 47 -1.06 11.53 -7.70
N LEU A 48 -0.40 11.74 -6.57
CA LEU A 48 0.68 10.84 -6.09
C LEU A 48 0.20 9.38 -5.94
N ASN A 49 -1.06 9.18 -5.54
CA ASN A 49 -1.66 7.86 -5.37
C ASN A 49 -1.83 7.09 -6.69
N GLU A 50 -1.98 7.79 -7.83
CA GLU A 50 -2.06 7.16 -9.15
C GLU A 50 -0.68 6.70 -9.66
N LEU A 51 0.39 7.35 -9.21
CA LEU A 51 1.76 7.03 -9.61
C LEU A 51 2.44 5.98 -8.72
N THR A 52 2.02 5.86 -7.45
CA THR A 52 2.58 4.89 -6.49
C THR A 52 2.56 3.42 -7.00
N PRO A 53 1.48 2.93 -7.64
CA PRO A 53 1.46 1.58 -8.24
C PRO A 53 2.49 1.40 -9.36
N LEU A 54 2.74 2.47 -10.14
CA LEU A 54 3.73 2.46 -11.22
C LEU A 54 5.17 2.54 -10.68
N ALA A 55 5.40 3.31 -9.63
CA ALA A 55 6.70 3.41 -8.93
C ALA A 55 7.10 2.06 -8.28
N GLY A 56 6.14 1.36 -7.67
CA GLY A 56 6.36 0.01 -7.12
C GLY A 56 6.62 -1.05 -8.21
N ALA A 57 6.07 -0.86 -9.42
CA ALA A 57 6.34 -1.73 -10.57
C ALA A 57 7.73 -1.50 -11.18
N ALA A 58 8.21 -0.25 -11.18
CA ALA A 58 9.54 0.10 -11.70
C ALA A 58 10.70 -0.51 -10.88
N GLN A 59 10.50 -0.70 -9.57
CA GLN A 59 11.47 -1.33 -8.68
C GLN A 59 11.43 -2.88 -8.69
N GLY A 60 10.51 -3.46 -9.49
CA GLY A 60 10.10 -4.85 -9.40
C GLY A 60 10.31 -5.68 -10.67
N ARG A 61 11.46 -5.56 -11.35
CA ARG A 61 11.87 -6.55 -12.37
C ARG A 61 12.53 -7.79 -11.76
N GLY A 62 12.10 -8.21 -10.56
CA GLY A 62 12.76 -9.28 -9.82
C GLY A 62 12.11 -9.75 -8.53
N ARG A 63 10.80 -10.06 -8.51
CA ARG A 63 10.25 -11.21 -7.76
C ARG A 63 8.75 -11.31 -7.99
N GLY A 64 8.32 -12.47 -8.48
CA GLY A 64 6.92 -12.79 -8.63
C GLY A 64 6.18 -12.84 -7.29
N ARG A 65 4.86 -12.68 -7.42
CA ARG A 65 3.81 -13.04 -6.44
C ARG A 65 3.58 -12.07 -5.29
N ARG A 66 2.75 -11.04 -5.55
CA ARG A 66 1.54 -10.81 -4.74
C ARG A 66 0.38 -10.44 -5.67
N ALA A 67 -0.52 -11.40 -5.85
CA ALA A 67 -1.90 -11.08 -6.14
C ALA A 67 -2.45 -10.22 -4.98
N GLY A 68 -3.25 -9.20 -5.31
CA GLY A 68 -4.14 -8.54 -4.38
C GLY A 68 -3.50 -7.48 -3.49
N GLY A 69 -3.58 -6.22 -3.92
CA GLY A 69 -3.20 -5.06 -3.12
C GLY A 69 -4.06 -3.85 -3.48
N ALA A 70 -5.38 -4.03 -3.56
CA ALA A 70 -6.33 -2.94 -3.53
C ALA A 70 -7.15 -3.03 -2.24
N ALA A 71 -7.12 -1.92 -1.50
CA ALA A 71 -7.99 -1.56 -0.38
C ALA A 71 -7.85 -2.37 0.93
N ALA A 72 -7.27 -1.71 1.91
CA ALA A 72 -7.63 -1.89 3.31
C ALA A 72 -9.14 -1.63 3.48
N GLY A 73 -9.89 -2.72 3.55
CA GLY A 73 -11.25 -2.84 4.09
C GLY A 73 -11.37 -4.23 4.70
N PRO A 74 -12.35 -4.51 5.59
CA PRO A 74 -12.53 -5.85 6.13
C PRO A 74 -12.62 -6.81 4.94
N ALA A 75 -11.80 -7.87 4.97
CA ALA A 75 -11.73 -8.86 3.91
C ALA A 75 -13.13 -9.39 3.65
N ASN A 76 -13.79 -8.88 2.60
CA ASN A 76 -15.12 -9.30 2.23
C ASN A 76 -14.99 -10.78 1.84
N ALA A 77 -15.73 -11.63 2.55
CA ALA A 77 -15.73 -13.06 2.30
C ALA A 77 -15.90 -13.30 0.78
N PRO A 78 -15.10 -14.20 0.19
CA PRO A 78 -15.26 -14.53 -1.21
C PRO A 78 -16.69 -15.04 -1.43
N ARG A 79 -17.42 -14.42 -2.37
CA ARG A 79 -18.82 -14.72 -2.67
C ARG A 79 -18.96 -15.62 -3.89
N TYR A 80 -17.95 -15.68 -4.74
CA TYR A 80 -17.93 -16.50 -5.94
C TYR A 80 -16.64 -17.30 -6.04
N ARG A 81 -16.70 -18.53 -6.53
CA ARG A 81 -15.56 -19.43 -6.72
C ARG A 81 -15.55 -20.00 -8.13
N ASN A 82 -14.37 -20.05 -8.73
CA ASN A 82 -14.20 -20.63 -10.06
C ASN A 82 -14.43 -22.17 -10.01
N PRO A 83 -15.34 -22.73 -10.82
CA PRO A 83 -15.60 -24.17 -10.88
C PRO A 83 -14.42 -24.98 -11.44
N GLU A 84 -13.55 -24.38 -12.27
CA GLU A 84 -12.36 -25.02 -12.83
C GLU A 84 -11.15 -24.93 -11.90
N ASN A 85 -11.11 -23.93 -11.02
CA ASN A 85 -10.01 -23.74 -10.08
C ASN A 85 -10.50 -23.17 -8.73
N PRO A 86 -10.66 -24.02 -7.70
CA PRO A 86 -11.16 -23.60 -6.39
C PRO A 86 -10.33 -22.54 -5.65
N GLU A 87 -9.05 -22.35 -6.01
CA GLU A 87 -8.20 -21.31 -5.42
C GLU A 87 -8.56 -19.89 -5.91
N GLN A 88 -9.26 -19.79 -7.04
CA GLN A 88 -9.68 -18.51 -7.59
C GLN A 88 -11.06 -18.14 -7.06
N THR A 89 -11.10 -17.07 -6.28
CA THR A 89 -12.32 -16.55 -5.68
C THR A 89 -12.51 -15.07 -5.95
N TRP A 90 -13.77 -14.62 -5.92
CA TRP A 90 -14.15 -13.24 -6.16
C TRP A 90 -15.25 -12.80 -5.20
N SER A 91 -15.12 -11.62 -4.61
CA SER A 91 -16.09 -11.09 -3.62
C SER A 91 -17.34 -10.48 -4.27
N GLY A 92 -17.47 -10.49 -5.60
CA GLY A 92 -18.56 -9.84 -6.32
C GLY A 92 -18.46 -8.32 -6.38
N ARG A 93 -17.40 -7.73 -5.82
CA ARG A 93 -17.12 -6.30 -5.84
C ARG A 93 -15.86 -6.00 -6.65
N GLY A 94 -15.86 -4.90 -7.39
CA GLY A 94 -14.74 -4.46 -8.22
C GLY A 94 -14.63 -5.16 -9.58
N ARG A 95 -13.44 -5.13 -10.18
CA ARG A 95 -13.20 -5.67 -11.54
C ARG A 95 -13.45 -7.18 -11.59
N ARG A 96 -14.29 -7.61 -12.53
CA ARG A 96 -14.55 -9.03 -12.81
C ARG A 96 -13.25 -9.76 -13.20
N PRO A 97 -12.92 -10.89 -12.56
CA PRO A 97 -11.83 -11.76 -12.97
C PRO A 97 -12.09 -12.38 -14.34
N ARG A 98 -11.01 -12.81 -15.02
CA ARG A 98 -11.10 -13.42 -16.35
C ARG A 98 -11.98 -14.67 -16.37
N TRP A 99 -11.85 -15.53 -15.36
CA TRP A 99 -12.64 -16.77 -15.26
C TRP A 99 -14.15 -16.53 -15.13
N VAL A 100 -14.58 -15.38 -14.58
CA VAL A 100 -16.00 -15.01 -14.53
C VAL A 100 -16.51 -14.76 -15.95
N HIS A 101 -15.75 -14.03 -16.77
CA HIS A 101 -16.10 -13.80 -18.16
C HIS A 101 -16.07 -15.07 -19.00
N GLU A 102 -15.10 -15.95 -18.75
CA GLU A 102 -14.99 -17.26 -19.42
C GLU A 102 -16.16 -18.18 -19.03
N ALA A 103 -16.56 -18.19 -17.75
CA ALA A 103 -17.71 -18.94 -17.29
C ALA A 103 -19.05 -18.39 -17.84
N GLU A 104 -19.20 -17.06 -17.88
CA GLU A 104 -20.35 -16.39 -18.53
C GLU A 104 -20.40 -16.74 -20.03
N ALA A 105 -19.25 -16.76 -20.72
CA ALA A 105 -19.15 -17.15 -22.13
C ALA A 105 -19.41 -18.64 -22.36
N ALA A 106 -19.09 -19.49 -21.38
CA ALA A 106 -19.41 -20.92 -21.38
C ALA A 106 -20.89 -21.20 -21.02
N GLY A 107 -21.72 -20.16 -20.88
CA GLY A 107 -23.15 -20.28 -20.58
C GLY A 107 -23.47 -20.54 -19.11
N ARG A 108 -22.50 -20.41 -18.20
CA ARG A 108 -22.73 -20.50 -16.76
C ARG A 108 -23.10 -19.15 -16.19
N SER A 109 -24.07 -19.13 -15.29
CA SER A 109 -24.46 -17.90 -14.62
C SER A 109 -23.55 -17.63 -13.42
N LEU A 110 -23.39 -16.36 -13.06
CA LEU A 110 -22.64 -15.96 -11.87
C LEU A 110 -23.24 -16.57 -10.59
N ALA A 111 -24.55 -16.84 -10.57
CA ALA A 111 -25.25 -17.49 -9.46
C ALA A 111 -24.79 -18.95 -9.25
N ASP A 112 -24.46 -19.68 -10.31
CA ASP A 112 -23.97 -21.07 -10.23
C ASP A 112 -22.58 -21.17 -9.58
N MET A 113 -21.88 -20.04 -9.50
CA MET A 113 -20.54 -19.92 -8.95
C MET A 113 -20.54 -19.27 -7.57
N GLU A 114 -21.72 -18.97 -7.01
CA GLU A 114 -21.87 -18.34 -5.70
C GLU A 114 -21.55 -19.33 -4.57
N ILE A 115 -20.67 -18.93 -3.67
CA ILE A 115 -20.37 -19.63 -2.43
C ILE A 115 -21.06 -18.87 -1.30
N GLY A 116 -22.12 -19.47 -0.77
CA GLY A 116 -22.87 -19.02 0.41
C GLY A 116 -22.33 -19.61 1.70
#